data_AF-A0A965RYI2-F1
#
_entry.id   AF-A0A965RYI2-F1
#
_cell.length_a   1.000
_cell.length_b   1.000
_cell.length_c   1.000
_cell.angle_alpha   90.00
_cell.angle_beta   90.00
_cell.angle_gamma   90.00
#
_symmetry.space_group_name_H-M   'P 1'
#
loop_
_entity.id
_entity.type
_entity.pdbx_description
1 polymer ?
#
loop_
_entity_poly.entity_id
_entity_poly.type
_entity_poly.pdbx_seq_one_letter_code
_entity_poly.pdbx_strand_id
1 'polypeptide(L)'
;GLAGESGEAVEKIKKIIRSAQPFESQKELIEGLHKELGDVLWYLTRMADELGTTLEDIAAQNLEKLKNRQKNQTLHGHGDTR
;
A
#
# COMPACT_ATOMS: atom_id res chain seq x y z
N GLY A 1 -13.15 5.74 -4.04
CA GLY A 1 -12.39 5.05 -5.10
C GLY A 1 -10.98 4.85 -4.62
N LEU A 2 -10.16 4.01 -5.27
CA LEU A 2 -8.79 3.71 -4.81
C LEU A 2 -7.96 4.94 -4.42
N ALA A 3 -7.90 5.96 -5.28
CA ALA A 3 -7.12 7.17 -5.02
C ALA A 3 -7.66 7.99 -3.84
N GLY A 4 -8.98 7.99 -3.65
CA GLY A 4 -9.63 8.62 -2.50
C GLY A 4 -9.27 7.91 -1.20
N GLU A 5 -9.50 6.60 -1.13
CA GLU A 5 -9.21 5.81 0.09
C GLU A 5 -7.72 5.83 0.44
N SER A 6 -6.86 5.81 -0.59
CA SER A 6 -5.41 5.96 -0.39
C SER A 6 -5.07 7.32 0.21
N GLY A 7 -5.76 8.39 -0.21
CA GLY A 7 -5.61 9.73 0.36
C GLY A 7 -6.05 9.79 1.83
N GLU A 8 -7.16 9.14 2.17
CA GLU A 8 -7.65 9.05 3.55
C GLU A 8 -6.70 8.24 4.44
N ALA A 9 -6.16 7.12 3.96
CA ALA A 9 -5.13 6.36 4.64
C ALA A 9 -3.88 7.21 4.92
N VAL A 10 -3.41 7.96 3.92
CA VAL A 10 -2.28 8.89 4.07
C VAL A 10 -2.57 9.99 5.08
N GLU A 11 -3.79 10.54 5.10
CA GLU A 11 -4.20 11.55 6.07
C GLU A 11 -4.15 11.01 7.51
N LYS A 12 -4.60 9.77 7.73
CA LYS A 12 -4.54 9.12 9.05
C LYS A 12 -3.10 8.84 9.47
N ILE A 13 -2.26 8.34 8.57
CA ILE A 13 -0.82 8.16 8.83
C ILE A 13 -0.17 9.48 9.23
N LYS A 14 -0.44 10.57 8.50
CA LYS A 14 0.08 11.91 8.81
C LYS A 14 -0.33 12.37 10.21
N LYS A 15 -1.58 12.14 10.61
CA LYS A 15 -2.07 12.47 11.96
C LYS A 15 -1.35 11.67 13.04
N ILE A 16 -1.14 10.36 12.82
CA ILE A 16 -0.42 9.47 13.74
C ILE A 16 1.03 9.95 13.94
N ILE A 17 1.75 10.24 12.85
CA ILE A 17 3.15 10.66 12.90
C ILE A 17 3.32 12.03 13.55
N ARG A 18 2.38 12.97 13.32
CA ARG A 18 2.45 14.32 13.90
C ARG A 18 2.10 14.34 15.40
N SER A 19 1.38 13.32 15.89
CA SER A 19 1.02 13.23 17.28
C SER A 19 2.27 13.07 18.16
N ALA A 20 2.32 13.77 19.29
CA ALA A 20 3.35 13.58 20.31
C ALA A 20 3.09 12.33 21.19
N GLN A 21 1.99 11.62 20.94
CA GLN A 21 1.59 10.43 21.70
C GLN A 21 2.19 9.16 21.08
N PRO A 22 2.56 8.14 21.89
CA PRO A 22 3.02 6.84 21.39
C PRO A 22 2.00 6.21 20.43
N PHE A 23 2.47 5.49 19.40
CA PHE A 23 1.61 4.87 18.38
C PHE A 23 0.50 4.03 19.01
N GLU A 24 0.84 3.17 19.98
CA GLU A 24 -0.04 2.23 20.66
C GLU A 24 -1.17 2.92 21.45
N SER A 25 -0.99 4.20 21.78
CA SER A 25 -2.00 5.00 22.49
C SER A 25 -3.03 5.64 21.56
N GLN A 26 -2.80 5.62 20.24
CA GLN A 26 -3.63 6.30 19.24
C GLN A 26 -4.67 5.36 18.60
N LYS A 27 -5.36 4.57 19.42
CA LYS A 27 -6.24 3.46 18.98
C LYS A 27 -7.25 3.87 17.90
N GLU A 28 -7.98 4.97 18.11
CA GLU A 28 -9.01 5.43 17.17
C GLU A 28 -8.43 5.78 15.79
N LEU A 29 -7.25 6.39 15.75
CA LEU A 29 -6.56 6.71 14.49
C LEU A 29 -6.07 5.44 13.78
N ILE A 30 -5.59 4.45 14.55
CA ILE A 30 -5.15 3.15 14.02
C ILE A 30 -6.35 2.36 13.48
N GLU A 31 -7.44 2.27 14.21
CA GLU A 31 -8.68 1.64 13.75
C GLU A 31 -9.22 2.34 12.50
N GLY A 32 -9.17 3.66 12.48
CA GLY A 32 -9.44 4.44 11.29
C GLY A 32 -8.55 4.03 10.12
N LEU A 33 -7.24 3.93 10.33
CA LEU A 33 -6.29 3.57 9.28
C LEU A 33 -6.57 2.17 8.74
N HIS A 34 -6.91 1.21 9.61
CA HIS A 34 -7.31 -0.13 9.20
C HIS A 34 -8.52 -0.15 8.27
N LYS A 35 -9.51 0.72 8.51
CA LYS A 35 -10.67 0.84 7.61
C LYS A 35 -10.26 1.29 6.22
N GLU A 36 -9.49 2.38 6.12
CA GLU A 36 -9.03 2.91 4.82
C GLU A 36 -8.14 1.91 4.07
N LEU A 37 -7.26 1.22 4.78
CA LEU A 37 -6.43 0.16 4.18
C LEU A 37 -7.29 -1.01 3.67
N GLY A 38 -8.38 -1.33 4.36
CA GLY A 38 -9.38 -2.29 3.92
C GLY A 38 -10.05 -1.86 2.62
N ASP A 39 -10.44 -0.59 2.51
CA ASP A 39 -11.07 -0.06 1.30
C ASP A 39 -10.07 0.00 0.13
N VAL A 40 -8.82 0.40 0.37
CA VAL A 40 -7.72 0.30 -0.62
C VAL A 40 -7.55 -1.13 -1.12
N LEU A 41 -7.49 -2.10 -0.20
CA LEU A 41 -7.34 -3.52 -0.53
C LEU A 41 -8.54 -4.03 -1.35
N TRP A 42 -9.75 -3.59 -1.01
CA TRP A 42 -10.96 -3.95 -1.75
C TRP A 42 -10.87 -3.47 -3.20
N TYR A 43 -10.49 -2.21 -3.44
CA TYR A 43 -10.32 -1.69 -4.79
C TYR A 43 -9.23 -2.42 -5.57
N LEU A 44 -8.09 -2.73 -4.95
CA LEU A 44 -7.03 -3.52 -5.59
C LEU A 44 -7.53 -4.92 -6.00
N THR A 45 -8.28 -5.57 -5.12
CA THR A 45 -8.84 -6.90 -5.36
C THR A 45 -9.87 -6.87 -6.49
N ARG A 46 -10.77 -5.87 -6.51
CA ARG A 46 -11.75 -5.69 -7.59
C ARG A 46 -11.08 -5.46 -8.94
N MET A 47 -10.03 -4.63 -8.98
CA MET A 47 -9.29 -4.42 -10.24
C MET A 47 -8.57 -5.68 -10.71
N ALA A 48 -8.02 -6.49 -9.80
CA ALA A 48 -7.43 -7.77 -10.16
C ALA A 48 -8.47 -8.70 -10.81
N ASP A 49 -9.65 -8.79 -10.21
CA ASP A 49 -10.80 -9.58 -10.70
C ASP A 49 -11.21 -9.15 -12.11
N GLU A 50 -11.37 -7.84 -12.35
CA GLU A 50 -11.69 -7.27 -13.68
C GLU A 50 -10.60 -7.56 -14.74
N LEU A 51 -9.34 -7.69 -14.32
CA LEU A 51 -8.23 -8.06 -15.20
C LEU A 51 -8.11 -9.58 -15.41
N GLY A 52 -9.00 -10.38 -14.81
CA GLY A 52 -8.96 -11.84 -14.91
C GLY A 52 -7.78 -12.46 -14.17
N THR A 53 -7.27 -11.79 -13.13
CA THR A 53 -6.12 -12.24 -12.32
C THR A 53 -6.47 -12.20 -10.83
N THR A 54 -5.64 -12.79 -9.98
CA THR A 54 -5.78 -12.64 -8.53
C THR A 54 -4.83 -11.59 -7.96
N LEU A 55 -5.15 -11.08 -6.77
CA LEU A 55 -4.23 -10.20 -6.04
C LEU A 55 -2.95 -10.94 -5.64
N GLU A 56 -3.01 -12.25 -5.42
CA GLU A 56 -1.86 -13.11 -5.15
C GLU A 56 -0.91 -13.17 -6.35
N ASP A 57 -1.44 -13.34 -7.56
CA ASP A 57 -0.64 -13.35 -8.79
C ASP A 57 0.07 -12.00 -9.01
N ILE A 58 -0.63 -10.89 -8.79
CA ILE A 58 -0.06 -9.54 -8.87
C ILE A 58 1.09 -9.38 -7.84
N ALA A 59 0.88 -9.85 -6.61
CA ALA A 59 1.89 -9.78 -5.57
C ALA A 59 3.12 -10.65 -5.90
N ALA A 60 2.91 -11.86 -6.43
CA ALA A 60 3.97 -12.77 -6.84
C ALA A 60 4.83 -12.18 -7.97
N GLN A 61 4.20 -11.60 -9.00
CA GLN A 61 4.88 -10.91 -10.09
C GLN A 61 5.69 -9.71 -9.59
N ASN A 62 5.12 -8.92 -8.66
CA ASN A 62 5.85 -7.79 -8.07
C ASN A 62 7.07 -8.26 -7.25
N LEU A 63 6.95 -9.34 -6.48
CA LEU A 63 8.05 -9.90 -5.72
C LEU A 63 9.18 -10.39 -6.64
N GLU A 64 8.86 -11.07 -7.73
CA GLU A 64 9.85 -11.53 -8.71
C GLU A 64 10.59 -10.35 -9.36
N LYS A 65 9.84 -9.31 -9.76
CA LYS A 65 10.42 -8.05 -10.25
C LYS A 65 11.39 -7.42 -9.24
N LEU A 66 11.03 -7.37 -7.95
CA LEU A 66 11.89 -6.81 -6.90
C LEU A 66 13.13 -7.68 -6.63
N LYS A 67 13.00 -9.01 -6.63
CA LYS A 67 14.13 -9.94 -6.53
C LYS A 67 15.13 -9.73 -7.68
N ASN A 68 14.64 -9.52 -8.89
CA ASN A 68 15.50 -9.26 -10.04
C ASN A 68 16.21 -7.89 -9.94
N ARG A 69 15.52 -6.85 -9.46
CA ARG A 69 16.18 -5.57 -9.12
C ARG A 69 17.25 -5.72 -8.05
N GLN A 70 17.02 -6.59 -7.05
CA GLN A 70 18.00 -6.87 -6.00
C GLN A 70 19.26 -7.55 -6.55
N LYS A 71 19.09 -8.61 -7.35
CA LYS A 71 20.20 -9.30 -8.01
C LYS A 71 21.03 -8.35 -8.88
N ASN A 72 20.36 -7.43 -9.57
CA ASN A 72 20.99 -6.48 -10.47
C ASN A 72 21.54 -5.23 -9.77
N GLN A 73 21.45 -5.13 -8.44
CA GLN A 73 21.84 -3.96 -7.64
C GLN A 73 21.11 -2.64 -8.06
N THR A 74 19.97 -2.75 -8.74
CA THR A 74 19.15 -1.62 -9.20
C THR A 74 17.91 -1.38 -8.33
N LEU A 75 17.87 -1.93 -7.11
CA LEU A 75 16.81 -1.63 -6.13
C LEU A 75 16.68 -0.12 -5.88
N HIS A 76 17.81 0.58 -5.83
CA HIS A 76 17.88 2.05 -5.78
C HIS A 76 17.88 2.63 -7.20
N GLY A 77 16.86 2.30 -8.00
CA GLY A 77 16.69 2.87 -9.33
C GLY A 77 16.08 4.27 -9.24
N HIS A 78 16.80 5.29 -9.72
CA HIS A 78 16.21 6.58 -10.07
C HIS A 78 15.17 6.37 -11.18
N GLY A 79 13.92 6.17 -10.80
CA GLY A 79 12.69 6.54 -11.52
C GLY A 79 12.38 5.98 -12.91
N ASP A 80 13.34 5.53 -13.71
CA ASP A 80 13.20 5.71 -15.17
C ASP A 80 13.55 4.49 -16.04
N THR A 81 13.22 3.30 -15.59
CA THR A 81 13.14 2.16 -16.52
C THR A 81 11.89 1.34 -16.19
N ARG A 82 10.82 1.72 -16.90
CA ARG A 82 9.61 0.93 -17.10
C ARG A 82 9.87 -0.09 -18.20
#